data_AF-A0A2Z3GXJ2-F1
#
_entry.id   AF-A0A2Z3GXJ2-F1
#
_cell.length_a   1.000
_cell.length_b   1.000
_cell.length_c   1.000
_cell.angle_alpha   90.00
_cell.angle_beta   90.00
_cell.angle_gamma   90.00
#
_symmetry.space_group_name_H-M   'P 1'
#
loop_
_entity.id
_entity.type
_entity.pdbx_description
1 polymer ?
#
loop_
_entity_poly.entity_id
_entity_poly.type
_entity_poly.pdbx_seq_one_letter_code
_entity_poly.pdbx_strand_id
1 'polypeptide(L)'
;MAGTDADESVVFTAESSYVAEAVVKLLAANDISAEVAAGGTKTTSDPLTGATGLAETYEYPVVVTDPVKRKEAIELLATKQTADAVKAIRDRRANRTGTVSATCEDCGRSSDWPAQAQGTTELCPHCGGYMDILDPDDDWSGIDFGEPEDETEEGTE
;
A
#
# COMPACT_ATOMS: atom_id res chain seq x y z
N MET A 1 -6.53 -33.95 -22.01
CA MET A 1 -6.27 -33.60 -20.59
C MET A 1 -4.99 -32.76 -20.59
N ALA A 2 -5.09 -31.47 -20.91
CA ALA A 2 -3.96 -30.55 -20.87
C ALA A 2 -4.03 -29.85 -19.51
N GLY A 3 -3.11 -30.23 -18.63
CA GLY A 3 -3.04 -29.76 -17.26
C GLY A 3 -2.82 -28.26 -17.20
N THR A 4 -3.50 -27.65 -16.24
CA THR A 4 -3.38 -26.29 -15.75
C THR A 4 -2.00 -26.07 -15.09
N ASP A 5 -0.92 -26.12 -15.88
CA ASP A 5 0.44 -25.80 -15.44
C ASP A 5 0.65 -24.27 -15.31
N ALA A 6 -0.22 -23.48 -15.95
CA ALA A 6 -0.15 -22.03 -15.94
C ALA A 6 -0.39 -21.45 -14.53
N ASP A 7 -1.29 -22.02 -13.73
CA ASP A 7 -1.62 -21.51 -12.40
C ASP A 7 -0.50 -21.72 -11.36
N GLU A 8 0.28 -22.79 -11.47
CA GLU A 8 1.36 -23.06 -10.51
C GLU A 8 2.56 -22.11 -10.69
N SER A 9 2.67 -21.46 -11.84
CA SER A 9 3.76 -20.56 -12.20
C SER A 9 3.45 -19.09 -11.93
N VAL A 10 2.19 -18.75 -11.59
CA VAL A 10 1.78 -17.37 -11.28
C VAL A 10 2.33 -16.98 -9.90
N VAL A 11 3.06 -15.87 -9.86
CA VAL A 11 3.57 -15.28 -8.60
C VAL A 11 2.85 -13.99 -8.22
N PHE A 12 2.28 -13.30 -9.21
CA PHE A 12 1.62 -12.02 -8.99
C PHE A 12 0.56 -11.79 -10.07
N THR A 13 -0.56 -11.21 -9.69
CA THR A 13 -1.62 -10.80 -10.62
C THR A 13 -1.80 -9.30 -10.52
N ALA A 14 -1.55 -8.59 -11.61
CA ALA A 14 -1.70 -7.14 -11.67
C ALA A 14 -3.07 -6.74 -12.22
N GLU A 15 -3.62 -5.63 -11.76
CA GLU A 15 -4.85 -5.03 -12.31
C GLU A 15 -4.59 -4.18 -13.57
N SER A 16 -3.32 -3.98 -13.93
CA SER A 16 -2.90 -3.14 -15.04
C SER A 16 -1.67 -3.73 -15.74
N SER A 17 -1.65 -3.63 -17.08
CA SER A 17 -0.52 -4.05 -17.90
C SER A 17 0.78 -3.30 -17.56
N TYR A 18 0.69 -2.02 -17.21
CA TYR A 18 1.85 -1.22 -16.80
C TYR A 18 2.49 -1.75 -15.52
N VAL A 19 1.65 -2.18 -14.56
CA VAL A 19 2.12 -2.77 -13.29
C VAL A 19 2.73 -4.14 -13.56
N ALA A 20 2.12 -4.97 -14.41
CA ALA A 20 2.67 -6.27 -14.79
C ALA A 20 4.06 -6.13 -15.45
N GLU A 21 4.24 -5.20 -16.39
CA GLU A 21 5.54 -4.94 -17.01
C GLU A 21 6.58 -4.42 -16.02
N ALA A 22 6.19 -3.55 -15.09
CA ALA A 22 7.09 -3.05 -14.05
C ALA A 22 7.59 -4.18 -13.15
N VAL A 23 6.70 -5.10 -12.77
CA VAL A 23 7.03 -6.30 -11.99
C VAL A 23 7.97 -7.22 -12.78
N VAL A 24 7.72 -7.44 -14.07
CA VAL A 24 8.63 -8.24 -14.92
C VAL A 24 10.02 -7.60 -15.00
N LYS A 25 10.12 -6.28 -15.18
CA LYS A 25 11.41 -5.56 -15.18
C LYS A 25 12.12 -5.66 -13.83
N LEU A 26 11.37 -5.60 -12.73
CA LEU A 26 11.91 -5.75 -11.37
C LEU A 26 12.49 -7.15 -11.16
N LEU A 27 11.76 -8.19 -11.56
CA LEU A 27 12.23 -9.58 -11.47
C LEU A 27 13.46 -9.80 -12.36
N ALA A 28 13.43 -9.29 -13.60
CA ALA A 28 14.57 -9.37 -14.51
C ALA A 28 15.83 -8.66 -13.96
N ALA A 29 15.67 -7.54 -13.24
CA ALA A 29 16.78 -6.84 -12.60
C ALA A 29 17.43 -7.61 -11.44
N ASN A 30 16.77 -8.66 -10.93
CA ASN A 30 17.26 -9.58 -9.91
C ASN A 30 17.59 -10.96 -10.50
N ASP A 31 17.87 -11.03 -11.81
CA ASP A 31 18.19 -12.27 -12.53
C ASP A 31 17.05 -13.33 -12.50
N ILE A 32 15.79 -12.91 -12.33
CA ILE A 32 14.62 -13.79 -12.35
C ILE A 32 13.86 -13.57 -13.67
N SER A 33 13.83 -14.59 -14.54
CA SER A 33 13.07 -14.53 -15.79
C SER A 33 11.58 -14.69 -15.51
N ALA A 34 10.80 -13.66 -15.86
CA ALA A 34 9.35 -13.65 -15.74
C ALA A 34 8.72 -13.07 -17.01
N GLU A 35 7.48 -13.46 -17.29
CA GLU A 35 6.69 -12.99 -18.42
C GLU A 35 5.25 -12.69 -18.00
N VAL A 36 4.58 -11.80 -18.74
CA VAL A 36 3.16 -11.50 -18.53
C VAL A 36 2.36 -12.51 -19.33
N ALA A 37 1.64 -13.40 -18.64
CA ALA A 37 0.71 -14.32 -19.28
C ALA A 37 -0.57 -13.56 -19.70
N ALA A 38 -1.16 -13.99 -20.82
CA ALA A 38 -2.42 -13.41 -21.29
C ALA A 38 -3.50 -13.66 -20.23
N GLY A 39 -4.17 -12.59 -19.79
CA GLY A 39 -5.24 -12.66 -18.79
C GLY A 39 -6.32 -13.64 -19.22
N GLY A 40 -6.68 -14.55 -18.31
CA GLY A 40 -7.74 -15.52 -18.56
C GLY A 40 -9.10 -14.82 -18.62
N THR A 41 -9.94 -15.20 -19.58
CA THR A 41 -11.35 -14.82 -19.58
C THR A 41 -12.08 -15.68 -18.55
N LYS A 42 -12.67 -15.05 -17.53
CA LYS A 42 -13.54 -15.76 -16.58
C LYS A 42 -14.97 -15.77 -17.12
N THR A 43 -15.57 -16.95 -17.18
CA THR A 43 -17.00 -17.10 -17.45
C THR A 43 -17.76 -16.69 -16.20
N THR A 44 -18.53 -15.60 -16.28
CA THR A 44 -19.48 -15.22 -15.24
C THR A 44 -20.88 -15.64 -15.68
N SER A 45 -21.62 -16.30 -14.80
CA SER A 45 -23.02 -16.65 -15.03
C SER A 45 -23.87 -15.61 -14.31
N ASP A 46 -24.74 -14.93 -15.06
CA ASP A 46 -25.71 -14.01 -14.49
C ASP A 46 -26.80 -14.81 -13.76
N PRO A 47 -26.96 -14.65 -12.44
CA PRO A 47 -27.92 -15.44 -11.65
C PRO A 47 -29.38 -15.09 -11.97
N LEU A 48 -29.65 -13.94 -12.59
CA LEU A 48 -31.01 -13.48 -12.92
C LEU A 48 -31.43 -13.92 -14.32
N THR A 49 -30.50 -13.99 -15.28
CA THR A 49 -30.80 -14.33 -16.68
C THR A 49 -30.33 -15.73 -17.10
N GLY A 50 -29.46 -16.38 -16.32
CA GLY A 50 -28.83 -17.64 -16.69
C GLY A 50 -27.85 -17.52 -17.87
N ALA A 51 -27.58 -16.31 -18.34
CA ALA A 51 -26.64 -16.07 -19.43
C ALA A 51 -25.20 -16.26 -18.93
N THR A 52 -24.41 -17.01 -19.69
CA THR A 52 -22.96 -17.11 -19.45
C THR A 52 -22.27 -16.02 -20.28
N GLY A 53 -21.82 -14.97 -19.61
CA GLY A 53 -20.99 -13.92 -20.19
C GLY A 53 -19.51 -14.24 -20.03
N LEU A 54 -18.69 -13.87 -21.01
CA LEU A 54 -17.26 -13.75 -20.81
C LEU A 54 -17.02 -12.39 -20.16
N ALA A 55 -16.68 -12.38 -18.87
CA ALA A 55 -16.16 -11.17 -18.25
C ALA A 55 -14.68 -11.09 -18.62
N GLU A 56 -14.30 -9.99 -19.27
CA GLU A 56 -12.90 -9.63 -19.41
C GLU A 56 -12.39 -9.24 -18.02
N THR A 57 -11.74 -10.19 -17.35
CA THR A 57 -10.92 -9.86 -16.18
C THR A 57 -9.68 -9.15 -16.69
N TYR A 58 -9.53 -7.85 -16.38
CA TYR A 58 -8.31 -7.06 -16.64
C TYR A 58 -7.17 -7.47 -15.69
N GLU A 59 -7.04 -8.77 -15.44
CA GLU A 59 -6.02 -9.37 -14.60
C GLU A 59 -4.86 -9.79 -15.49
N TYR A 60 -3.67 -9.26 -15.21
CA TYR A 60 -2.43 -9.53 -15.93
C TYR A 60 -1.54 -10.41 -15.04
N PRO A 61 -1.67 -11.74 -15.13
CA PRO A 61 -0.84 -12.66 -14.35
C PRO A 61 0.61 -12.59 -14.82
N VAL A 62 1.52 -12.44 -13.87
CA VAL A 62 2.97 -12.53 -14.07
C VAL A 62 3.42 -13.92 -13.67
N VAL A 63 3.98 -14.64 -14.64
CA VAL A 63 4.48 -16.01 -14.46
C VAL A 63 5.99 -16.02 -14.48
N VAL A 64 6.60 -16.79 -13.59
CA VAL A 64 8.06 -16.98 -13.55
C VAL A 64 8.42 -18.22 -14.36
N THR A 65 9.34 -18.06 -15.31
CA THR A 65 9.75 -19.15 -16.21
C THR A 65 10.61 -20.20 -15.49
N ASP A 66 11.31 -19.81 -14.41
CA ASP A 66 12.14 -20.70 -13.61
C ASP A 66 11.47 -21.08 -12.27
N PRO A 67 11.03 -22.34 -12.10
CA PRO A 67 10.34 -22.76 -10.89
C PRO A 67 11.24 -22.73 -9.65
N VAL A 68 12.57 -22.81 -9.81
CA VAL A 68 13.53 -22.77 -8.69
C VAL A 68 13.58 -21.38 -8.07
N LYS A 69 13.46 -20.34 -8.91
CA LYS A 69 13.48 -18.93 -8.49
C LYS A 69 12.11 -18.39 -8.08
N ARG A 70 11.05 -19.18 -8.20
CA ARG A 70 9.68 -18.78 -7.86
C ARG A 70 9.55 -18.30 -6.41
N LYS A 71 10.13 -19.04 -5.46
CA LYS A 71 10.05 -18.69 -4.03
C LYS A 71 10.76 -17.37 -3.74
N GLU A 72 11.91 -17.16 -4.36
CA GLU A 72 12.68 -15.92 -4.27
C GLU A 72 11.93 -14.74 -4.88
N ALA A 73 11.25 -14.95 -6.02
CA ALA A 73 10.38 -13.95 -6.64
C ALA A 73 9.24 -13.50 -5.71
N ILE A 74 8.55 -14.45 -5.06
CA ILE A 74 7.45 -14.15 -4.13
C ILE A 74 7.96 -13.32 -2.94
N GLU A 75 9.08 -13.72 -2.35
CA GLU A 75 9.68 -13.02 -1.21
C GLU A 75 10.15 -11.61 -1.57
N LEU A 76 10.73 -11.46 -2.77
CA LEU A 76 11.16 -10.16 -3.29
C LEU A 76 9.96 -9.24 -3.55
N LEU A 77 8.87 -9.76 -4.11
CA LEU A 77 7.65 -8.98 -4.34
C LEU A 77 6.99 -8.57 -3.03
N ALA A 78 6.91 -9.47 -2.04
CA ALA A 78 6.40 -9.14 -0.71
C ALA A 78 7.23 -8.03 -0.05
N THR A 79 8.55 -8.07 -0.20
CA THR A 79 9.48 -7.06 0.37
C THR A 79 9.44 -5.73 -0.39
N LYS A 80 9.14 -5.73 -1.69
CA LYS A 80 9.13 -4.51 -2.51
C LYS A 80 7.77 -3.81 -2.53
N GLN A 81 6.65 -4.54 -2.41
CA GLN A 81 5.33 -3.93 -2.24
C GLN A 81 5.27 -3.02 -1.00
N THR A 82 5.91 -3.41 0.09
CA THR A 82 6.02 -2.57 1.29
C THR A 82 6.91 -1.35 1.05
N ALA A 83 7.99 -1.49 0.30
CA ALA A 83 8.87 -0.39 -0.06
C ALA A 83 8.20 0.61 -1.02
N ASP A 84 7.43 0.15 -2.00
CA ASP A 84 6.69 1.00 -2.94
C ASP A 84 5.49 1.69 -2.26
N ALA A 85 4.81 1.04 -1.31
CA ALA A 85 3.80 1.69 -0.49
C ALA A 85 4.39 2.84 0.35
N VAL A 86 5.53 2.60 1.01
CA VAL A 86 6.25 3.63 1.77
C VAL A 86 6.77 4.75 0.85
N LYS A 87 7.27 4.39 -0.33
CA LYS A 87 7.74 5.36 -1.33
C LYS A 87 6.59 6.19 -1.89
N ALA A 88 5.44 5.60 -2.19
CA ALA A 88 4.25 6.30 -2.67
C ALA A 88 3.73 7.31 -1.63
N ILE A 89 3.77 6.97 -0.32
CA ILE A 89 3.43 7.91 0.76
C ILE A 89 4.44 9.07 0.78
N ARG A 90 5.74 8.79 0.68
CA ARG A 90 6.78 9.84 0.63
C ARG A 90 6.67 10.73 -0.61
N ASP A 91 6.43 10.15 -1.79
CA ASP A 91 6.28 10.89 -3.03
C ASP A 91 4.99 11.73 -3.03
N ARG A 92 3.90 11.23 -2.43
CA ARG A 92 2.68 12.01 -2.20
C ARG A 92 2.95 13.21 -1.30
N ARG A 93 3.67 13.02 -0.19
CA ARG A 93 4.06 14.12 0.72
C ARG A 93 5.01 15.12 0.04
N ALA A 94 6.00 14.63 -0.70
CA ALA A 94 6.96 15.47 -1.42
C ALA A 94 6.30 16.34 -2.50
N ASN A 95 5.25 15.82 -3.15
CA ASN A 95 4.48 16.55 -4.16
C ASN A 95 3.38 17.45 -3.59
N ARG A 96 3.17 17.50 -2.25
CA ARG A 96 2.26 18.49 -1.66
C ARG A 96 2.83 19.89 -1.84
N THR A 97 2.17 20.67 -2.68
CA THR A 97 2.49 22.08 -2.89
C THR A 97 1.63 22.96 -1.99
N GLY A 98 2.23 23.95 -1.35
CA GLY A 98 1.53 24.91 -0.51
C GLY A 98 2.21 25.13 0.84
N THR A 99 1.59 25.97 1.67
CA THR A 99 2.02 26.24 3.05
C THR A 99 0.91 25.85 4.02
N VAL A 100 1.31 25.31 5.17
CA VAL A 100 0.42 25.05 6.31
C VAL A 100 0.83 25.88 7.49
N SER A 101 -0.16 26.38 8.22
CA SER A 101 0.07 27.10 9.46
C SER A 101 -0.10 26.13 10.62
N ALA A 102 0.92 26.01 11.47
CA ALA A 102 0.90 25.21 12.69
C ALA A 102 1.16 26.13 13.89
N THR A 103 0.48 25.87 15.01
CA THR A 103 0.60 26.66 16.25
C THR A 103 1.41 25.91 17.28
N CYS A 104 2.44 26.54 17.82
CA CYS A 104 3.30 25.93 18.84
C CYS A 104 2.56 25.85 20.17
N GLU A 105 2.51 24.67 20.77
CA GLU A 105 1.86 24.45 22.06
C GLU A 105 2.63 25.11 23.22
N ASP A 106 3.95 25.19 23.12
CA ASP A 106 4.80 25.80 24.16
C ASP A 106 4.68 27.33 24.22
N CYS A 107 4.67 28.00 23.06
CA CYS A 107 4.73 29.47 23.01
C CYS A 107 3.48 30.14 22.41
N GLY A 108 2.52 29.36 21.91
CA GLY A 108 1.24 29.83 21.38
C GLY A 108 1.33 30.61 20.05
N ARG A 109 2.50 30.63 19.41
CA ARG A 109 2.70 31.35 18.13
C ARG A 109 2.49 30.43 16.94
N SER A 110 1.86 30.95 15.90
CA SER A 110 1.73 30.27 14.62
C SER A 110 2.97 30.48 13.74
N SER A 111 3.30 29.47 12.94
CA SER A 111 4.36 29.53 11.93
C SER A 111 3.90 28.80 10.67
N ASP A 112 4.31 29.31 9.51
CA ASP A 112 3.97 28.73 8.21
C ASP A 112 5.10 27.81 7.72
N TRP A 113 4.72 26.60 7.34
CA TRP A 113 5.62 25.51 6.95
C TRP A 113 5.27 25.01 5.55
N PRO A 114 6.24 24.46 4.80
CA PRO A 114 5.93 23.79 3.54
C PRO A 114 5.00 22.60 3.79
N ALA A 115 4.04 22.35 2.90
CA ALA A 115 3.10 21.24 3.02
C ALA A 115 3.78 19.85 3.10
N GLN A 116 5.05 19.76 2.70
CA GLN A 116 5.91 18.58 2.81
C GLN A 116 6.28 18.23 4.26
N ALA A 117 6.25 19.21 5.16
CA ALA A 117 6.52 19.05 6.59
C ALA A 117 5.25 18.65 7.37
N GLN A 118 4.11 18.46 6.71
CA GLN A 118 2.92 17.91 7.36
C GLN A 118 3.20 16.48 7.84
N GLY A 119 2.78 16.18 9.08
CA GLY A 119 3.01 14.92 9.76
C GLY A 119 4.45 14.73 10.22
N THR A 120 5.23 15.81 10.38
CA THR A 120 6.57 15.79 10.98
C THR A 120 6.62 16.64 12.24
N THR A 121 7.59 16.33 13.10
CA THR A 121 7.95 17.15 14.26
C THR A 121 9.12 18.05 13.87
N GLU A 122 8.92 19.36 13.94
CA GLU A 122 9.94 20.37 13.61
C GLU A 122 10.25 21.25 14.83
N LEU A 123 11.36 21.99 14.79
CA LEU A 123 11.71 22.95 15.84
C LEU A 123 11.01 24.29 15.60
N CYS A 124 10.26 24.77 16.60
CA CYS A 124 9.58 26.06 16.54
C CYS A 124 10.59 27.20 16.31
N PRO A 125 10.42 28.05 15.27
CA PRO A 125 11.35 29.14 14.98
C PRO A 125 11.30 30.28 16.02
N HIS A 126 10.33 30.25 16.94
CA HIS A 126 10.16 31.29 17.96
C HIS A 126 10.79 30.95 19.31
N CYS A 127 10.61 29.71 19.79
CA CYS A 127 11.09 29.29 21.11
C CYS A 127 12.11 28.13 21.06
N GLY A 128 12.26 27.46 19.91
CA GLY A 128 13.10 26.27 19.77
C GLY A 128 12.52 25.00 20.40
N GLY A 129 11.27 25.02 20.87
CA GLY A 129 10.54 23.83 21.31
C GLY A 129 10.18 22.92 20.13
N TYR A 130 9.94 21.63 20.41
CA TYR A 130 9.46 20.69 19.40
C TYR A 130 7.97 20.93 19.15
N MET A 131 7.57 20.98 17.87
CA MET A 131 6.20 21.24 17.46
C MET A 131 5.81 20.28 16.35
N ASP A 132 4.66 19.64 16.50
CA ASP A 132 4.08 18.77 15.48
C ASP A 132 3.28 19.58 14.46
N ILE A 133 3.53 19.32 13.18
CA ILE A 133 2.77 19.92 12.07
C ILE A 133 1.69 18.92 11.70
N LEU A 134 0.45 19.18 12.13
CA LEU A 134 -0.68 18.27 11.88
C LEU A 134 -0.90 18.01 10.38
N ASP A 135 -1.05 16.74 10.01
CA ASP A 135 -1.46 16.35 8.65
C ASP A 135 -3.00 16.25 8.63
N PRO A 136 -3.70 17.07 7.83
CA PRO A 136 -5.17 17.03 7.77
C PRO A 136 -5.72 15.71 7.22
N ASP A 137 -4.89 14.90 6.55
CA ASP A 137 -5.28 13.57 6.07
C ASP A 137 -5.12 12.47 7.15
N ASP A 138 -4.47 12.77 8.28
CA ASP A 138 -4.24 11.83 9.37
C ASP A 138 -5.44 11.91 10.34
N ASP A 139 -6.55 11.32 9.91
CA ASP A 139 -7.81 11.34 10.64
C ASP A 139 -7.81 10.31 11.78
N TRP A 140 -7.18 10.67 12.89
CA TRP A 140 -7.16 9.87 14.13
C TRP A 140 -8.52 9.84 14.85
N SER A 141 -9.56 10.51 14.32
CA SER A 141 -10.89 10.56 14.94
C SER A 141 -11.64 9.22 14.95
N GLY A 142 -11.20 8.24 14.14
CA GLY A 142 -11.77 6.91 14.07
C GLY A 142 -11.12 5.85 14.98
N ILE A 143 -10.09 6.22 15.76
CA ILE A 143 -9.42 5.27 16.66
C ILE A 143 -10.14 5.25 18.01
N ASP A 144 -10.91 4.20 18.20
CA ASP A 144 -11.50 3.80 19.48
C ASP A 144 -10.38 3.27 20.38
N PHE A 145 -9.80 4.16 21.19
CA PHE A 145 -8.99 3.78 22.34
C PHE A 145 -9.96 3.16 23.36
N GLY A 146 -10.22 1.86 23.17
CA GLY A 146 -11.24 1.10 23.87
C GLY A 146 -11.35 1.45 25.36
N GLU A 147 -12.59 1.45 25.86
CA GLU A 147 -12.94 1.72 27.25
C GLU A 147 -11.92 1.09 28.21
N PRO A 148 -11.37 1.87 29.16
CA PRO A 148 -10.48 1.30 30.16
C PRO A 148 -11.24 0.18 30.87
N GLU A 149 -10.74 -1.05 30.77
CA GLU A 149 -11.36 -2.19 31.46
C GLU A 149 -11.31 -1.87 32.97
N ASP A 150 -12.49 -1.57 33.55
CA ASP A 150 -12.66 -1.33 34.96
C ASP A 150 -12.03 -2.49 35.75
N GLU A 151 -10.96 -2.17 36.47
CA GLU A 151 -10.28 -3.05 37.41
C GLU A 151 -11.31 -3.52 38.44
N THR A 152 -11.85 -4.73 38.21
CA THR A 152 -12.90 -5.29 39.05
C THR A 152 -12.30 -5.57 40.43
N GLU A 153 -12.65 -4.74 41.40
CA GLU A 153 -12.37 -4.95 42.82
C GLU A 153 -13.09 -6.23 43.31
N GLU A 154 -12.41 -7.38 43.21
CA GLU A 154 -12.80 -8.60 43.94
C GLU A 154 -12.45 -8.43 45.42
N GLY A 155 -13.35 -7.77 46.14
CA GLY A 155 -13.41 -7.77 47.59
C GLY A 155 -14.81 -8.19 48.04
N THR A 156 -15.03 -9.48 48.26
CA THR A 156 -16.12 -9.93 49.13
C THR A 156 -15.65 -11.03 50.07
N GLU A 157 -15.75 -10.69 51.35
CA GLU A 157 -15.56 -11.49 52.57
C GLU A 157 -16.63 -12.58 52.74
#